data_AF-A0A0R2PJW0-F1
#
_entry.id   AF-A0A0R2PJW0-F1
#
_cell.length_a   1.000
_cell.length_b   1.000
_cell.length_c   1.000
_cell.angle_alpha   90.00
_cell.angle_beta   90.00
_cell.angle_gamma   90.00
#
_symmetry.space_group_name_H-M   'P 1'
#
loop_
_entity.id
_entity.type
_entity.pdbx_description
1 polymer ?
#
loop_
_entity_poly.entity_id
_entity_poly.type
_entity_poly.pdbx_seq_one_letter_code
_entity_poly.pdbx_strand_id
1 'polypeptide(L)'
;MQFVQRLRGDDLAKTPGVAETLDWIKALHRMNVHILASDMAPLLATLGCLLKTSEDHFMVNADRMLQIMEGRRYEGVAVKNAAPEGAA
;
A
#
# COMPACT_ATOMS: atom_id res chain seq x y z
N MET A 1 6.45 -6.06 -12.11
CA MET A 1 6.35 -5.54 -10.73
C MET A 1 5.29 -6.30 -9.95
N GLN A 2 5.67 -7.33 -9.19
CA GLN A 2 4.69 -8.11 -8.40
C GLN A 2 4.11 -7.31 -7.22
N PHE A 3 4.89 -6.41 -6.62
CA PHE A 3 4.45 -5.57 -5.51
C PHE A 3 3.19 -4.76 -5.84
N VAL A 4 3.23 -3.94 -6.90
CA VAL A 4 2.08 -3.10 -7.29
C VAL A 4 0.86 -3.95 -7.67
N GLN A 5 1.07 -5.10 -8.31
CA GLN A 5 -0.05 -6.00 -8.64
C GLN A 5 -0.72 -6.57 -7.39
N ARG A 6 0.06 -6.93 -6.37
CA ARG A 6 -0.47 -7.40 -5.08
C ARG A 6 -1.16 -6.27 -4.34
N LEU A 7 -0.57 -5.07 -4.31
CA LEU A 7 -1.17 -3.88 -3.71
C LEU A 7 -2.52 -3.51 -4.34
N ARG A 8 -2.67 -3.68 -5.66
CA ARG A 8 -3.96 -3.49 -6.36
C ARG A 8 -5.03 -4.51 -5.98
N GLY A 9 -4.64 -5.62 -5.36
CA GLY A 9 -5.57 -6.62 -4.82
C GLY A 9 -6.07 -6.28 -3.42
N ASP A 10 -5.54 -5.24 -2.78
CA ASP A 10 -6.06 -4.73 -1.50
C ASP A 10 -7.29 -3.85 -1.75
N ASP A 11 -8.13 -3.70 -0.71
CA ASP A 11 -9.34 -2.87 -0.74
C ASP A 11 -8.98 -1.38 -0.62
N LEU A 12 -8.31 -0.86 -1.64
CA LEU A 12 -7.90 0.54 -1.71
C LEU A 12 -9.07 1.41 -2.16
N ALA A 13 -9.26 2.55 -1.50
CA ALA A 13 -10.25 3.55 -1.90
C ALA A 13 -10.01 4.03 -3.34
N LYS A 14 -8.74 4.08 -3.77
CA LYS A 14 -8.36 4.28 -5.16
C LYS A 14 -7.21 3.35 -5.56
N THR A 15 -7.50 2.45 -6.50
CA THR A 15 -6.48 1.57 -7.08
C THR A 15 -5.46 2.36 -7.90
N PRO A 16 -4.14 2.23 -7.65
CA PRO A 16 -3.11 2.97 -8.37
C PRO A 16 -3.02 2.56 -9.85
N GLY A 17 -3.09 3.55 -10.74
CA GLY A 17 -2.97 3.36 -12.18
C GLY A 17 -1.53 3.25 -12.68
N VAL A 18 -1.38 3.33 -14.01
CA VAL A 18 -0.05 3.30 -14.67
C VAL A 18 0.75 4.56 -14.36
N ALA A 19 0.12 5.73 -14.36
CA ALA A 19 0.79 7.01 -14.08
C ALA A 19 1.42 7.02 -12.67
N GLU A 20 0.63 6.69 -11.64
CA GLU A 20 1.13 6.55 -10.27
C GLU A 20 2.26 5.53 -10.14
N THR A 21 2.16 4.40 -10.85
CA THR A 21 3.22 3.38 -10.86
C THR A 21 4.52 3.91 -11.45
N LEU A 22 4.44 4.67 -12.54
CA LEU A 22 5.61 5.29 -13.18
C LEU A 22 6.25 6.35 -12.28
N ASP A 23 5.45 7.18 -11.62
CA ASP A 23 5.96 8.18 -10.68
C ASP A 23 6.61 7.54 -9.46
N TRP A 24 6.06 6.42 -8.98
CA TRP A 24 6.70 5.63 -7.92
C TRP A 24 8.06 5.07 -8.35
N ILE A 25 8.16 4.50 -9.56
CA ILE A 25 9.43 4.02 -10.11
C ILE A 25 10.46 5.15 -10.21
N LYS A 26 10.06 6.33 -10.67
CA LYS A 26 10.95 7.51 -10.72
C LYS A 26 11.42 7.91 -9.32
N ALA A 27 10.55 7.86 -8.32
CA ALA A 27 10.91 8.21 -6.95
C ALA A 27 11.90 7.19 -6.36
N LEU A 28 11.67 5.89 -6.55
CA LEU A 28 12.61 4.82 -6.17
C LEU A 28 13.98 5.01 -6.84
N HIS A 29 13.99 5.33 -8.13
CA HIS A 29 15.22 5.58 -8.87
C HIS A 29 16.00 6.78 -8.31
N ARG A 30 15.31 7.87 -7.93
CA ARG A 30 15.95 9.04 -7.31
C ARG A 30 16.56 8.76 -5.95
N MET A 31 16.04 7.77 -5.23
CA MET A 31 16.58 7.30 -3.94
C MET A 31 17.61 6.16 -4.12
N ASN A 32 17.98 5.84 -5.35
CA ASN A 32 18.92 4.77 -5.67
C ASN A 32 18.46 3.38 -5.16
N VAL A 33 17.15 3.17 -5.08
CA VAL A 33 16.54 1.89 -4.69
C VAL A 33 16.33 1.03 -5.92
N HIS A 34 17.13 -0.02 -6.04
CA HIS A 34 17.06 -0.99 -7.15
C HIS A 34 16.47 -2.33 -6.72
N ILE A 35 16.52 -2.65 -5.42
CA ILE A 35 16.02 -3.90 -4.85
C ILE A 35 15.00 -3.56 -3.76
N LEU A 36 13.73 -3.86 -4.02
CA LEU A 36 12.63 -3.53 -3.12
C LEU A 36 12.79 -4.18 -1.73
N ALA A 37 13.33 -5.39 -1.67
CA ALA A 37 13.53 -6.13 -0.41
C ALA A 37 14.73 -5.65 0.42
N SER A 38 15.51 -4.67 -0.05
CA SER A 38 16.76 -4.27 0.60
C SER A 38 16.54 -3.37 1.82
N ASP A 39 15.53 -2.51 1.80
CA ASP A 39 15.22 -1.56 2.88
C ASP A 39 13.76 -1.11 2.76
N MET A 40 12.99 -1.12 3.86
CA MET A 40 11.60 -0.68 3.87
C MET A 40 11.44 0.83 3.95
N ALA A 41 12.39 1.54 4.56
CA ALA A 41 12.28 2.98 4.79
C ALA A 41 12.06 3.80 3.50
N PRO A 42 12.85 3.63 2.43
CA PRO A 42 12.65 4.42 1.21
C PRO A 42 11.39 4.01 0.46
N LEU A 43 10.95 2.76 0.56
CA LEU A 43 9.70 2.37 -0.07
C LEU A 43 8.49 2.98 0.64
N LEU A 44 8.46 2.98 1.98
CA LEU A 44 7.43 3.66 2.77
C LEU A 44 7.40 5.16 2.41
N ALA A 45 8.56 5.79 2.32
CA ALA A 45 8.69 7.21 1.95
C ALA A 45 8.14 7.53 0.54
N THR A 46 8.01 6.52 -0.33
CA THR A 46 7.49 6.71 -1.69
C THR A 46 6.10 6.13 -1.94
N LEU A 47 5.45 5.55 -0.93
CA LEU A 47 4.07 5.08 -1.05
C LEU A 47 3.11 6.21 -1.43
N GLY A 48 3.41 7.46 -1.13
CA GLY A 48 2.63 8.63 -1.58
C GLY A 48 2.55 8.78 -3.11
N CYS A 49 3.43 8.14 -3.87
CA CYS A 49 3.30 8.06 -5.32
C CYS A 49 2.14 7.14 -5.74
N LEU A 50 1.89 6.05 -5.00
CA LEU A 50 0.87 5.05 -5.27
C LEU A 50 -0.46 5.37 -4.57
N LEU A 51 -0.40 5.72 -3.29
CA LEU A 51 -1.55 5.93 -2.43
C LEU A 51 -1.84 7.43 -2.36
N LYS A 52 -3.07 7.83 -2.68
CA LYS A 52 -3.47 9.25 -2.75
C LYS A 52 -4.42 9.66 -1.63
N THR A 53 -5.02 8.71 -0.95
CA THR A 53 -5.97 8.96 0.14
C THR A 53 -5.27 8.73 1.49
N SER A 54 -5.59 9.53 2.50
CA SER A 54 -5.03 9.35 3.85
C SER A 54 -5.43 8.00 4.46
N GLU A 55 -6.58 7.47 4.08
CA GLU A 55 -7.08 6.16 4.50
C GLU A 55 -6.19 5.03 3.96
N ASP A 56 -5.86 5.05 2.66
CA ASP A 56 -4.98 4.05 2.07
C ASP A 56 -3.57 4.10 2.69
N HIS A 57 -3.06 5.30 2.99
CA HIS A 57 -1.79 5.48 3.70
C HIS A 57 -1.81 4.89 5.11
N PHE A 58 -2.94 4.99 5.81
CA PHE A 58 -3.10 4.42 7.15
C PHE A 58 -3.20 2.89 7.11
N MET A 59 -3.89 2.34 6.11
CA MET A 59 -4.05 0.90 5.92
C MET A 59 -2.74 0.21 5.50
N VAL A 60 -1.97 0.82 4.60
CA VAL A 60 -0.71 0.26 4.08
C VAL A 60 0.47 0.69 4.95
N ASN A 61 0.52 0.13 6.16
CA ASN A 61 1.62 0.32 7.10
C ASN A 61 2.81 -0.64 6.83
N ALA A 62 3.88 -0.53 7.63
CA ALA A 62 5.09 -1.35 7.47
C ALA A 62 4.83 -2.87 7.54
N ASP A 63 3.94 -3.33 8.43
CA ASP A 63 3.58 -4.75 8.54
C ASP A 63 2.87 -5.23 7.27
N ARG A 64 1.84 -4.49 6.83
CA ARG A 64 1.11 -4.81 5.59
C ARG A 64 2.06 -4.86 4.41
N MET A 65 3.02 -3.94 4.37
CA MET A 65 4.00 -3.87 3.31
C MET A 65 4.90 -5.11 3.25
N LEU A 66 5.38 -5.59 4.40
CA LEU A 66 6.09 -6.86 4.52
C LEU A 66 5.25 -8.04 3.99
N GLN A 67 3.96 -8.10 4.37
CA GLN A 67 3.05 -9.15 3.87
C GLN A 67 2.92 -9.11 2.34
N ILE A 68 2.78 -7.92 1.74
CA ILE A 68 2.72 -7.74 0.29
C ILE A 68 4.02 -8.23 -0.38
N MET A 69 5.19 -7.98 0.22
CA MET A 69 6.47 -8.45 -0.29
C MET A 69 6.62 -9.97 -0.24
N GLU A 70 6.24 -10.57 0.89
CA GLU A 70 6.23 -12.03 1.07
C GLU A 70 5.17 -12.72 0.19
N GLY A 71 4.24 -11.96 -0.39
CA GLY A 71 3.18 -12.49 -1.23
C GLY A 71 2.05 -13.10 -0.43
N ARG A 72 1.95 -12.75 0.85
CA ARG A 72 0.82 -13.09 1.68
C ARG A 72 -0.39 -12.28 1.21
N ARG A 73 -1.49 -12.98 0.90
CA ARG A 73 -2.75 -12.33 0.54
C ARG A 73 -3.25 -11.54 1.74
N TYR A 74 -3.88 -10.39 1.47
CA TYR A 74 -4.70 -9.72 2.48
C TYR A 74 -5.89 -10.64 2.78
N GLU A 75 -5.91 -11.27 3.95
CA GLU A 75 -7.18 -11.68 4.54
C GLU A 75 -7.67 -10.46 5.29
N GLY A 76 -8.59 -9.72 4.67
CA GLY A 76 -9.10 -8.48 5.26
C GLY A 76 -9.62 -8.75 6.66
N VAL A 77 -8.94 -8.22 7.67
CA VAL A 77 -9.56 -8.02 8.97
C VAL A 77 -10.55 -6.90 8.74
N ALA A 78 -11.76 -7.29 8.33
CA ALA A 78 -12.92 -6.43 8.35
C ALA A 78 -13.17 -6.02 9.80
N VAL A 79 -12.44 -5.03 10.31
CA VAL A 79 -12.96 -4.21 11.39
C VAL A 79 -13.96 -3.26 10.74
N LYS A 80 -15.12 -3.82 10.37
CA LYS A 80 -16.34 -3.04 10.30
C LYS A 80 -16.53 -2.54 11.73
N ASN A 81 -16.15 -1.30 12.01
CA ASN A 81 -16.77 -0.57 13.10
C ASN A 81 -18.25 -0.41 12.71
N ALA A 82 -19.03 -1.45 13.00
CA ALA A 82 -20.46 -1.34 13.09
C ALA A 82 -20.71 -0.34 14.22
N ALA A 83 -21.15 0.86 13.87
CA ALA A 83 -21.74 1.76 14.82
C ALA A 83 -22.85 1.00 15.59
N PRO A 84 -22.98 1.18 16.91
CA PRO A 84 -24.14 0.65 17.61
C PRO A 84 -25.35 1.48 17.17
N GLU A 85 -26.06 1.00 16.16
CA GLU A 85 -27.42 1.44 15.88
C GLU A 85 -28.33 0.72 16.87
N GLY A 86 -28.95 1.48 17.78
CA GLY A 86 -29.97 0.98 18.70
C GLY A 86 -29.65 1.18 20.18
N ALA A 87 -29.89 2.39 20.67
CA ALA A 87 -30.39 2.59 22.04
C ALA A 87 -31.64 3.47 21.93
N ALA A 88 -32.71 2.94 22.51
CA ALA A 88 -34.10 3.39 22.48
C ALA A 88 -34.34 4.83 22.94
#